data_AF-A0A517YU39-F1
#
_entry.id   AF-A0A517YU39-F1
#
_cell.length_a   1.000
_cell.length_b   1.000
_cell.length_c   1.000
_cell.angle_alpha   90.00
_cell.angle_beta   90.00
_cell.angle_gamma   90.00
#
_symmetry.space_group_name_H-M   'P 1'
#
loop_
_entity.id
_entity.type
_entity.pdbx_description
1 polymer ?
#
loop_
_entity_poly.entity_id
_entity_poly.type
_entity_poly.pdbx_seq_one_letter_code
_entity_poly.pdbx_strand_id
1 'polypeptide(L)'
;MLLQSIRHLKDPELQPIYQSLVASSNPTLNIHGVLALGEIDPAGHVDINTIAEMTDTIVQGQIITNALDSDLLNDEQLAQLLNWPGLDIGVKLLIMTRKLNLIDEQAINDLKGALESKKLGRRSLAGYILNEINQPDGKQYLNDLDLTDDSERDAIRQQLLGITLRNQYPAYAPWALKIAKDADVPIKLRNTAIIAALRFKLPEAEQAWFDLYEGTEKFSVKLRLSYSALSVSPFIGPAIFEHLSKSDISLIKQIGMTGKAVSLQSDDIADQVIALIETQHNLAINWAQRYAREYASPDNANMILLGIILSYEKANEKNREQRLLDSVAASQSLYDKDPELAKSVLTEIANDPKTHFRLTQAIMLGLVRSRNPGISSLVQQISSYKSAEAESLALLIKARESQPLDRKQLEELGLIVRGGSELRESLRIQAAWLYLKYTQQTQKAIAAVLAR
;
A
#
# COMPACT_ATOMS: atom_id res chain seq x y z
N MET A 1 13.66 -9.05 -8.35
CA MET A 1 13.68 -9.23 -6.88
C MET A 1 15.01 -8.83 -6.23
N LEU A 2 16.17 -9.25 -6.75
CA LEU A 2 17.47 -8.93 -6.12
C LEU A 2 17.80 -7.42 -6.10
N LEU A 3 17.66 -6.73 -7.24
CA LEU A 3 17.90 -5.27 -7.33
C LEU A 3 16.98 -4.46 -6.42
N GLN A 4 15.71 -4.85 -6.31
CA GLN A 4 14.77 -4.24 -5.38
C GLN A 4 15.21 -4.41 -3.91
N SER A 5 15.85 -5.53 -3.58
CA SER A 5 16.32 -5.79 -2.22
C SER A 5 17.49 -4.89 -1.84
N ILE A 6 18.39 -4.62 -2.78
CA ILE A 6 19.52 -3.68 -2.62
C ILE A 6 19.01 -2.24 -2.53
N ARG A 7 18.05 -1.87 -3.40
CA ARG A 7 17.35 -0.58 -3.37
C ARG A 7 16.74 -0.24 -2.01
N HIS A 8 16.12 -1.22 -1.35
CA HIS A 8 15.56 -1.03 -0.01
C HIS A 8 16.58 -0.63 1.07
N LEU A 9 17.88 -0.81 0.86
CA LEU A 9 18.91 -0.31 1.78
C LEU A 9 19.04 1.22 1.75
N LYS A 10 18.71 1.84 0.60
CA LYS A 10 18.91 3.27 0.34
C LYS A 10 20.31 3.78 0.70
N ASP A 11 21.32 2.94 0.51
CA ASP A 11 22.70 3.27 0.84
C ASP A 11 23.35 4.09 -0.29
N PRO A 12 23.80 5.34 -0.04
CA PRO A 12 24.42 6.17 -1.07
C PRO A 12 25.70 5.57 -1.67
N GLU A 13 26.40 4.68 -0.95
CA GLU A 13 27.61 4.02 -1.48
C GLU A 13 27.31 3.07 -2.67
N LEU A 14 26.03 2.72 -2.90
CA LEU A 14 25.60 1.93 -4.05
C LEU A 14 25.44 2.76 -5.34
N GLN A 15 25.55 4.08 -5.26
CA GLN A 15 25.38 5.00 -6.40
C GLN A 15 26.14 4.57 -7.67
N PRO A 16 27.43 4.14 -7.62
CA PRO A 16 28.15 3.75 -8.82
C PRO A 16 27.55 2.52 -9.52
N ILE A 17 27.00 1.58 -8.76
CA ILE A 17 26.30 0.41 -9.33
C ILE A 17 25.03 0.89 -10.04
N TYR A 18 24.25 1.77 -9.41
CA TYR A 18 23.01 2.28 -10.00
C TYR A 18 23.27 3.09 -11.28
N GLN A 19 24.33 3.91 -11.31
CA GLN A 19 24.75 4.63 -12.52
C GLN A 19 25.10 3.67 -13.67
N SER A 20 25.77 2.56 -13.38
CA SER A 20 26.03 1.52 -14.38
C SER A 20 24.76 0.83 -14.86
N LEU A 21 23.78 0.62 -13.99
CA LEU A 21 22.48 0.07 -14.38
C LEU A 21 21.72 1.04 -15.30
N VAL A 22 21.78 2.36 -15.06
CA VAL A 22 21.22 3.37 -15.96
C VAL A 22 21.87 3.31 -17.34
N ALA A 23 23.18 3.08 -17.42
CA ALA A 23 23.87 2.93 -18.70
C ALA A 23 23.59 1.59 -19.43
N SER A 24 22.86 0.66 -18.81
CA SER A 24 22.56 -0.65 -19.39
C SER A 24 21.57 -0.55 -20.54
N SER A 25 21.82 -1.31 -21.61
CA SER A 25 20.85 -1.50 -22.71
C SER A 25 19.67 -2.39 -22.33
N ASN A 26 19.70 -3.06 -21.18
CA ASN A 26 18.59 -3.86 -20.69
C ASN A 26 17.53 -2.94 -20.02
N PRO A 27 16.29 -2.88 -20.56
CA PRO A 27 15.24 -2.00 -20.02
C PRO A 27 14.98 -2.19 -18.53
N THR A 28 14.93 -3.43 -18.05
CA THR A 28 14.66 -3.75 -16.64
C THR A 28 15.76 -3.23 -15.73
N LEU A 29 17.02 -3.34 -16.15
CA LEU A 29 18.16 -2.84 -15.38
C LEU A 29 18.16 -1.30 -15.37
N ASN A 30 17.95 -0.69 -16.53
CA ASN A 30 17.86 0.76 -16.68
C ASN A 30 16.76 1.36 -15.78
N ILE A 31 15.55 0.81 -15.80
CA ILE A 31 14.43 1.25 -14.94
C ILE A 31 14.82 1.16 -13.46
N HIS A 32 15.39 0.04 -13.04
CA HIS A 32 15.81 -0.11 -11.65
C HIS A 32 16.97 0.82 -11.27
N GLY A 33 17.88 1.12 -12.18
CA GLY A 33 18.96 2.09 -11.97
C GLY A 33 18.42 3.49 -11.71
N VAL A 34 17.51 3.99 -12.56
CA VAL A 34 16.95 5.34 -12.40
C VAL A 34 16.15 5.46 -11.10
N LEU A 35 15.28 4.48 -10.81
CA LEU A 35 14.50 4.49 -9.57
C LEU A 35 15.40 4.40 -8.33
N ALA A 36 16.47 3.59 -8.40
CA ALA A 36 17.41 3.47 -7.29
C ALA A 36 18.16 4.77 -7.01
N LEU A 37 18.59 5.49 -8.06
CA LEU A 37 19.21 6.80 -7.91
C LEU A 37 18.26 7.79 -7.24
N GLY A 38 16.99 7.83 -7.63
CA GLY A 38 16.00 8.69 -6.98
C GLY A 38 15.71 8.30 -5.52
N GLU A 39 15.84 7.03 -5.16
CA GLU A 39 15.64 6.56 -3.78
C GLU A 39 16.77 6.91 -2.81
N ILE A 40 18.00 7.05 -3.33
CA ILE A 40 19.20 7.46 -2.55
C ILE A 40 19.49 8.95 -2.66
N ASP A 41 18.85 9.65 -3.60
CA ASP A 41 18.94 11.10 -3.72
C ASP A 41 18.46 11.77 -2.42
N PRO A 42 19.15 12.78 -1.87
CA PRO A 42 18.74 13.45 -0.65
C PRO A 42 17.36 14.11 -0.72
N ALA A 43 16.93 14.56 -1.90
CA ALA A 43 15.57 15.07 -2.11
C ALA A 43 14.54 13.93 -2.30
N GLY A 44 15.00 12.70 -2.52
CA GLY A 44 14.16 11.52 -2.71
C GLY A 44 13.39 11.54 -4.02
N HIS A 45 13.98 12.13 -5.07
CA HIS A 45 13.32 12.33 -6.35
C HIS A 45 14.16 11.76 -7.49
N VAL A 46 13.49 11.21 -8.51
CA VAL A 46 14.17 10.84 -9.76
C VAL A 46 14.56 12.10 -10.54
N ASP A 47 15.68 12.06 -11.25
CA ASP A 47 16.05 13.12 -12.19
C ASP A 47 15.31 12.92 -13.53
N ILE A 48 14.37 13.82 -13.80
CA ILE A 48 13.58 13.79 -15.04
C ILE A 48 14.41 14.12 -16.29
N ASN A 49 15.57 14.78 -16.17
CA ASN A 49 16.45 15.02 -17.32
C ASN A 49 17.10 13.73 -17.80
N THR A 50 17.56 12.88 -16.87
CA THR A 50 18.02 11.51 -17.17
C THR A 50 16.94 10.70 -17.91
N ILE A 51 15.67 10.87 -17.52
CA ILE A 51 14.53 10.23 -18.20
C ILE A 51 14.31 10.85 -19.59
N ALA A 52 14.66 12.12 -19.78
CA ALA A 52 14.45 12.85 -21.01
C ALA A 52 15.40 12.51 -22.15
N GLU A 53 16.60 12.09 -21.79
CA GLU A 53 17.61 11.62 -22.72
C GLU A 53 17.29 10.22 -23.29
N MET A 54 16.27 9.55 -22.75
CA MET A 54 15.88 8.21 -23.19
C MET A 54 15.13 8.23 -24.51
N THR A 55 15.55 7.36 -25.44
CA THR A 55 14.93 7.22 -26.75
C THR A 55 13.75 6.25 -26.76
N ASP A 56 13.72 5.27 -25.85
CA ASP A 56 12.64 4.31 -25.71
C ASP A 56 11.49 4.90 -24.86
N THR A 57 10.42 5.30 -25.54
CA THR A 57 9.24 5.90 -24.91
C THR A 57 8.47 4.94 -24.01
N ILE A 58 8.58 3.62 -24.23
CA ILE A 58 7.96 2.60 -23.37
C ILE A 58 8.71 2.56 -22.04
N VAL A 59 10.04 2.52 -22.10
CA VAL A 59 10.89 2.55 -20.88
C VAL A 59 10.69 3.85 -20.11
N GLN A 60 10.70 4.99 -20.81
CA GLN A 60 10.40 6.30 -20.22
C GLN A 60 9.06 6.29 -19.46
N GLY A 61 7.98 5.83 -20.11
CA GLY A 61 6.67 5.74 -19.49
C GLY A 61 6.62 4.79 -18.29
N GLN A 62 7.35 3.67 -18.33
CA GLN A 62 7.48 2.75 -17.20
C GLN A 62 8.22 3.39 -16.03
N ILE A 63 9.31 4.12 -16.26
CA ILE A 63 10.04 4.81 -15.19
C ILE A 63 9.13 5.84 -14.52
N ILE A 64 8.47 6.70 -15.31
CA ILE A 64 7.58 7.74 -14.79
C ILE A 64 6.45 7.12 -13.96
N THR A 65 5.83 6.03 -14.46
CA THR A 65 4.75 5.35 -13.74
C THR A 65 5.24 4.75 -12.42
N ASN A 66 6.38 4.05 -12.42
CA ASN A 66 6.95 3.47 -11.20
C ASN A 66 7.42 4.54 -10.20
N ALA A 67 7.94 5.67 -10.70
CA ALA A 67 8.35 6.80 -9.87
C ALA A 67 7.13 7.49 -9.24
N LEU A 68 6.03 7.63 -9.97
CA LEU A 68 4.74 8.11 -9.46
C LEU A 68 4.20 7.20 -8.35
N ASP A 69 4.23 5.88 -8.55
CA ASP A 69 3.76 4.88 -7.56
C ASP A 69 4.65 4.84 -6.30
N SER A 70 5.91 5.24 -6.42
CA SER A 70 6.88 5.26 -5.32
C SER A 70 7.00 6.64 -4.65
N ASP A 71 6.17 7.60 -5.04
CA ASP A 71 6.22 9.01 -4.63
C ASP A 71 7.63 9.65 -4.82
N LEU A 72 8.34 9.26 -5.88
CA LEU A 72 9.68 9.78 -6.25
C LEU A 72 9.62 10.96 -7.23
N LEU A 73 8.44 11.55 -7.43
CA LEU A 73 8.23 12.73 -8.28
C LEU A 73 7.52 13.81 -7.46
N ASN A 74 8.07 15.02 -7.47
CA ASN A 74 7.42 16.17 -6.84
C ASN A 74 6.46 16.89 -7.81
N ASP A 75 5.67 17.84 -7.28
CA ASP A 75 4.64 18.53 -8.05
C ASP A 75 5.21 19.35 -9.22
N GLU A 76 6.42 19.92 -9.07
CA GLU A 76 7.09 20.64 -10.15
C GLU A 76 7.47 19.71 -11.31
N GLN A 77 8.07 18.56 -11.00
CA GLN A 77 8.42 17.54 -11.99
C GLN A 77 7.18 16.99 -12.69
N LEU A 78 6.08 16.78 -11.96
CA LEU A 78 4.82 16.33 -12.54
C LEU A 78 4.23 17.38 -13.50
N ALA A 79 4.29 18.67 -13.16
CA ALA A 79 3.86 19.75 -14.05
C ALA A 79 4.72 19.83 -15.34
N GLN A 80 6.03 19.63 -15.21
CA GLN A 80 6.94 19.55 -16.37
C GLN A 80 6.59 18.34 -17.26
N LEU A 81 6.35 17.17 -16.67
CA LEU A 81 5.95 15.96 -17.39
C LEU A 81 4.63 16.14 -18.16
N LEU A 82 3.63 16.83 -17.59
CA LEU A 82 2.37 17.10 -18.29
C LEU A 82 2.58 17.96 -19.55
N ASN A 83 3.54 18.88 -19.51
CA ASN A 83 3.88 19.76 -20.63
C ASN A 83 4.93 19.16 -21.58
N TRP A 84 5.41 17.96 -21.29
CA TRP A 84 6.48 17.33 -22.06
C TRP A 84 5.99 16.90 -23.47
N PRO A 85 6.61 17.43 -24.55
CA PRO A 85 6.28 17.04 -25.92
C PRO A 85 6.50 15.53 -26.17
N GLY A 86 5.50 14.86 -26.75
CA GLY A 86 5.62 13.46 -27.17
C GLY A 86 5.49 12.42 -26.06
N LEU A 87 5.32 12.83 -24.81
CA LEU A 87 5.01 11.89 -23.71
C LEU A 87 3.69 11.17 -24.00
N ASP A 88 3.64 9.85 -23.81
CA ASP A 88 2.42 9.08 -24.05
C ASP A 88 1.28 9.63 -23.20
N ILE A 89 0.15 9.89 -23.86
CA ILE A 89 -1.04 10.44 -23.22
C ILE A 89 -1.55 9.55 -22.08
N GLY A 90 -1.31 8.22 -22.11
CA GLY A 90 -1.63 7.34 -20.99
C GLY A 90 -0.87 7.70 -19.72
N VAL A 91 0.43 8.03 -19.84
CA VAL A 91 1.25 8.48 -18.71
C VAL A 91 0.74 9.83 -18.20
N LYS A 92 0.45 10.77 -19.10
CA LYS A 92 -0.14 12.07 -18.73
C LYS A 92 -1.48 11.91 -17.98
N LEU A 93 -2.36 11.03 -18.45
CA LEU A 93 -3.63 10.73 -17.77
C LEU A 93 -3.41 10.17 -16.37
N LEU A 94 -2.40 9.31 -16.15
CA LEU A 94 -2.06 8.81 -14.81
C LEU A 94 -1.60 9.95 -13.88
N ILE A 95 -0.77 10.87 -14.37
CA ILE A 95 -0.33 12.06 -13.62
C ILE A 95 -1.54 12.94 -13.27
N MET A 96 -2.38 13.27 -14.24
CA MET A 96 -3.59 14.08 -14.04
C MET A 96 -4.56 13.42 -13.04
N THR A 97 -4.68 12.08 -13.08
CA THR A 97 -5.49 11.29 -12.14
C THR A 97 -4.95 11.30 -10.71
N ARG A 98 -3.67 11.67 -10.49
CA ARG A 98 -3.07 11.80 -9.16
C ARG A 98 -3.10 13.25 -8.68
N LYS A 99 -2.95 14.21 -9.58
CA LYS A 99 -2.72 15.64 -9.29
C LYS A 99 -3.58 16.55 -10.18
N LEU A 100 -4.88 16.60 -9.88
CA LEU A 100 -5.84 17.44 -10.63
C LEU A 100 -5.49 18.93 -10.58
N ASN A 101 -4.84 19.39 -9.51
CA ASN A 101 -4.42 20.78 -9.35
C ASN A 101 -3.34 21.22 -10.33
N LEU A 102 -2.73 20.28 -11.07
CA LEU A 102 -1.74 20.56 -12.11
C LEU A 102 -2.36 20.63 -13.51
N ILE A 103 -3.68 20.47 -13.64
CA ILE A 103 -4.37 20.52 -14.93
C ILE A 103 -4.53 21.99 -15.36
N ASP A 104 -3.77 22.37 -16.37
CA ASP A 104 -3.87 23.65 -17.08
C ASP A 104 -4.69 23.53 -18.38
N GLU A 105 -4.75 24.60 -19.16
CA GLU A 105 -5.48 24.64 -20.43
C GLU A 105 -4.95 23.63 -21.46
N GLN A 106 -3.63 23.41 -21.51
CA GLN A 106 -3.04 22.43 -22.42
C GLN A 106 -3.42 21.01 -22.01
N ALA A 107 -3.38 20.70 -20.70
CA ALA A 107 -3.84 19.43 -20.16
C ALA A 107 -5.33 19.19 -20.45
N ILE A 108 -6.18 20.22 -20.41
CA ILE A 108 -7.59 20.12 -20.83
C ILE A 108 -7.71 19.76 -22.32
N ASN A 109 -6.91 20.37 -23.18
CA ASN A 109 -6.89 20.05 -24.61
C ASN A 109 -6.42 18.61 -24.86
N ASP A 110 -5.39 18.16 -24.15
CA ASP A 110 -4.91 16.77 -24.18
C ASP A 110 -6.01 15.79 -23.74
N LEU A 111 -6.77 16.12 -22.69
CA LEU A 111 -7.92 15.34 -22.22
C LEU A 111 -9.03 15.25 -23.29
N LYS A 112 -9.38 16.37 -23.92
CA LYS A 112 -10.37 16.39 -25.01
C LYS A 112 -9.91 15.56 -26.20
N GLY A 113 -8.63 15.65 -26.58
CA GLY A 113 -8.05 14.78 -27.60
C GLY A 113 -8.08 13.30 -27.20
N ALA A 114 -7.90 12.98 -25.92
CA ALA A 114 -7.96 11.62 -25.40
C ALA A 114 -9.38 11.03 -25.39
N LEU A 115 -10.44 11.83 -25.35
CA LEU A 115 -11.83 11.37 -25.51
C LEU A 115 -12.08 10.72 -26.88
N GLU A 116 -11.39 11.19 -27.92
CA GLU A 116 -11.48 10.66 -29.29
C GLU A 116 -10.69 9.34 -29.49
N SER A 117 -10.07 8.82 -28.44
CA SER A 117 -9.31 7.58 -28.49
C SER A 117 -10.19 6.37 -28.80
N LYS A 118 -9.72 5.51 -29.73
CA LYS A 118 -10.32 4.18 -29.99
C LYS A 118 -10.26 3.23 -28.79
N LYS A 119 -9.31 3.43 -27.86
CA LYS A 119 -9.17 2.61 -26.65
C LYS A 119 -10.12 3.09 -25.57
N LEU A 120 -11.12 2.27 -25.19
CA LEU A 120 -12.12 2.60 -24.18
C LEU A 120 -11.51 3.06 -22.85
N GLY A 121 -10.49 2.39 -22.34
CA GLY A 121 -9.84 2.81 -21.09
C GLY A 121 -9.26 4.23 -21.14
N ARG A 122 -8.70 4.65 -22.27
CA ARG A 122 -8.10 6.00 -22.43
C ARG A 122 -9.18 7.08 -22.47
N ARG A 123 -10.21 6.91 -23.31
CA ARG A 123 -11.33 7.86 -23.38
C ARG A 123 -12.11 7.91 -22.07
N SER A 124 -12.27 6.77 -21.40
CA SER A 124 -12.93 6.71 -20.09
C SER A 124 -12.14 7.37 -18.98
N LEU A 125 -10.82 7.28 -18.95
CA LEU A 125 -10.01 8.01 -17.98
C LEU A 125 -9.95 9.51 -18.28
N ALA A 126 -10.00 9.91 -19.56
CA ALA A 126 -10.07 11.32 -19.93
C ALA A 126 -11.42 11.94 -19.52
N GLY A 127 -12.55 11.30 -19.88
CA GLY A 127 -13.88 11.67 -19.40
C GLY A 127 -13.96 11.63 -17.89
N TYR A 128 -13.22 10.68 -17.28
CA TYR A 128 -13.07 10.56 -15.85
C TYR A 128 -12.62 11.89 -15.22
N ILE A 129 -11.41 12.32 -15.62
CA ILE A 129 -10.75 13.52 -15.13
C ILE A 129 -11.57 14.77 -15.46
N LEU A 130 -12.10 14.88 -16.69
CA LEU A 130 -12.88 16.04 -17.15
C LEU A 130 -14.12 16.28 -16.27
N ASN A 131 -14.85 15.24 -15.88
CA ASN A 131 -16.00 15.40 -14.98
C ASN A 131 -15.56 15.91 -13.60
N GLU A 132 -14.42 15.44 -13.10
CA GLU A 132 -13.92 15.83 -11.78
C GLU A 132 -13.49 17.30 -11.74
N ILE A 133 -12.92 17.81 -12.83
CA ILE A 133 -12.64 19.25 -12.99
C ILE A 133 -13.83 20.04 -13.55
N ASN A 134 -15.05 19.49 -13.44
CA ASN A 134 -16.33 20.11 -13.83
C ASN A 134 -16.42 20.57 -15.30
N GLN A 135 -15.75 19.89 -16.22
CA GLN A 135 -15.90 20.12 -17.66
C GLN A 135 -17.15 19.38 -18.19
N PRO A 136 -17.98 20.02 -19.03
CA PRO A 136 -19.24 19.45 -19.52
C PRO A 136 -19.03 18.16 -20.31
N ASP A 137 -17.94 18.09 -21.08
CA ASP A 137 -17.58 16.93 -21.90
C ASP A 137 -17.43 15.66 -21.06
N GLY A 138 -16.90 15.77 -19.84
CA GLY A 138 -16.73 14.63 -18.94
C GLY A 138 -18.06 14.05 -18.46
N LYS A 139 -19.00 14.91 -18.05
CA LYS A 139 -20.34 14.47 -17.62
C LYS A 139 -21.12 13.81 -18.75
N GLN A 140 -21.04 14.38 -19.96
CA GLN A 140 -21.65 13.78 -21.14
C GLN A 140 -21.07 12.40 -21.42
N TYR A 141 -19.74 12.29 -21.42
CA TYR A 141 -19.05 11.04 -21.68
C TYR A 141 -19.45 9.91 -20.72
N LEU A 142 -19.65 10.19 -19.42
CA LEU A 142 -20.10 9.15 -18.47
C LEU A 142 -21.48 8.60 -18.81
N ASN A 143 -22.39 9.45 -19.32
CA ASN A 143 -23.69 8.99 -19.79
C ASN A 143 -23.55 8.14 -21.06
N ASP A 144 -22.63 8.49 -21.96
CA ASP A 144 -22.39 7.72 -23.19
C ASP A 144 -21.71 6.37 -22.88
N LEU A 145 -20.80 6.33 -21.90
CA LEU A 145 -20.25 5.10 -21.33
C LEU A 145 -21.35 4.22 -20.71
N ASP A 146 -22.44 4.82 -20.25
CA ASP A 146 -23.57 4.07 -19.73
C ASP A 146 -24.32 3.29 -20.82
N LEU A 147 -24.32 3.83 -22.04
CA LEU A 147 -25.12 3.36 -23.18
C LEU A 147 -24.33 2.53 -24.19
N THR A 148 -23.00 2.42 -24.04
CA THR A 148 -22.18 1.64 -24.98
C THR A 148 -22.43 0.14 -24.85
N ASP A 149 -22.33 -0.57 -25.98
CA ASP A 149 -22.37 -2.04 -26.07
C ASP A 149 -20.97 -2.69 -26.00
N ASP A 150 -19.93 -1.90 -25.72
CA ASP A 150 -18.56 -2.41 -25.61
C ASP A 150 -18.44 -3.47 -24.51
N SER A 151 -17.87 -4.62 -24.84
CA SER A 151 -17.69 -5.74 -23.90
C SER A 151 -16.82 -5.38 -22.68
N GLU A 152 -15.95 -4.37 -22.79
CA GLU A 152 -15.08 -3.91 -21.70
C GLU A 152 -15.75 -2.88 -20.78
N ARG A 153 -16.95 -2.41 -21.14
CA ARG A 153 -17.67 -1.33 -20.44
C ARG A 153 -17.72 -1.49 -18.93
N ASP A 154 -18.21 -2.63 -18.45
CA ASP A 154 -18.38 -2.87 -17.02
C ASP A 154 -17.03 -3.02 -16.29
N ALA A 155 -16.02 -3.56 -16.98
CA ALA A 155 -14.65 -3.62 -16.45
C ALA A 155 -14.07 -2.21 -16.28
N ILE A 156 -14.31 -1.32 -17.24
CA ILE A 156 -13.90 0.09 -17.17
C ILE A 156 -14.67 0.84 -16.09
N ARG A 157 -15.99 0.67 -15.99
CA ARG A 157 -16.78 1.27 -14.89
C ARG A 157 -16.26 0.84 -13.52
N GLN A 158 -15.93 -0.44 -13.36
CA GLN A 158 -15.33 -0.98 -12.14
C GLN A 158 -13.97 -0.32 -11.83
N GLN A 159 -13.13 -0.11 -12.84
CA GLN A 159 -11.84 0.56 -12.68
C GLN A 159 -12.02 2.03 -12.27
N LEU A 160 -12.91 2.78 -12.93
CA LEU A 160 -13.19 4.18 -12.61
C LEU A 160 -13.71 4.34 -11.18
N LEU A 161 -14.63 3.49 -10.72
CA LEU A 161 -15.08 3.49 -9.33
C LEU A 161 -13.94 3.18 -8.34
N GLY A 162 -13.03 2.27 -8.71
CA GLY A 162 -11.82 2.00 -7.93
C GLY A 162 -10.90 3.22 -7.84
N ILE A 163 -10.73 3.96 -8.94
CA ILE A 163 -9.98 5.22 -8.99
C ILE A 163 -10.64 6.28 -8.09
N THR A 164 -11.97 6.44 -8.20
CA THR A 164 -12.76 7.34 -7.34
C THR A 164 -12.57 7.07 -5.86
N LEU A 165 -12.57 5.81 -5.45
CA LEU A 165 -12.33 5.43 -4.06
C LEU A 165 -10.88 5.67 -3.62
N ARG A 166 -9.89 5.49 -4.49
CA ARG A 166 -8.48 5.73 -4.14
C ARG A 166 -8.13 7.21 -4.06
N ASN A 167 -8.62 8.00 -5.02
CA ASN A 167 -8.25 9.41 -5.16
C ASN A 167 -9.24 10.39 -4.50
N GLN A 168 -10.37 9.88 -4.00
CA GLN A 168 -11.35 10.67 -3.23
C GLN A 168 -12.05 11.76 -4.06
N TYR A 169 -12.48 11.41 -5.27
CA TYR A 169 -13.08 12.32 -6.26
C TYR A 169 -14.61 12.33 -6.19
N PRO A 170 -15.24 13.34 -5.54
CA PRO A 170 -16.67 13.36 -5.26
C PRO A 170 -17.58 13.58 -6.47
N ALA A 171 -17.10 14.20 -7.57
CA ALA A 171 -17.97 14.51 -8.71
C ALA A 171 -18.53 13.24 -9.39
N TYR A 172 -17.93 12.08 -9.11
CA TYR A 172 -18.34 10.76 -9.58
C TYR A 172 -19.49 10.11 -8.83
N ALA A 173 -19.77 10.59 -7.62
CA ALA A 173 -20.67 9.91 -6.71
C ALA A 173 -22.14 9.82 -7.20
N PRO A 174 -22.72 10.83 -7.90
CA PRO A 174 -24.05 10.69 -8.52
C PRO A 174 -24.09 9.57 -9.57
N TRP A 175 -23.05 9.46 -10.40
CA TRP A 175 -22.94 8.40 -11.41
C TRP A 175 -22.77 7.02 -10.75
N ALA A 176 -21.99 6.93 -9.66
CA ALA A 176 -21.89 5.71 -8.87
C ALA A 176 -23.24 5.29 -8.27
N LEU A 177 -24.04 6.22 -7.76
CA LEU A 177 -25.38 5.90 -7.22
C LEU A 177 -26.32 5.39 -8.33
N LYS A 178 -26.28 5.97 -9.53
CA LYS A 178 -27.02 5.48 -10.70
C LYS A 178 -26.68 4.02 -11.00
N ILE A 179 -25.38 3.69 -11.07
CA ILE A 179 -24.91 2.31 -11.30
C ILE A 179 -25.37 1.37 -10.16
N ALA A 180 -25.33 1.81 -8.90
CA ALA A 180 -25.73 0.97 -7.77
C ALA A 180 -27.21 0.56 -7.81
N LYS A 181 -28.08 1.45 -8.29
CA LYS A 181 -29.53 1.25 -8.39
C LYS A 181 -29.96 0.47 -9.63
N ASP A 182 -29.13 0.40 -10.65
CA ASP A 182 -29.42 -0.31 -11.90
C ASP A 182 -29.42 -1.84 -11.67
N ALA A 183 -30.59 -2.48 -11.87
CA ALA A 183 -30.76 -3.91 -11.65
C ALA A 183 -30.10 -4.77 -12.74
N ASP A 184 -29.87 -4.22 -13.94
CA ASP A 184 -29.26 -4.91 -15.07
C ASP A 184 -27.74 -4.96 -14.96
N VAL A 185 -27.16 -4.14 -14.07
CA VAL A 185 -25.72 -4.14 -13.80
C VAL A 185 -25.33 -5.32 -12.91
N PRO A 186 -24.20 -6.01 -13.20
CA PRO A 186 -23.71 -7.09 -12.34
C PRO A 186 -23.52 -6.67 -10.88
N ILE A 187 -23.96 -7.50 -9.94
CA ILE A 187 -23.92 -7.22 -8.49
C ILE A 187 -22.54 -6.78 -7.98
N LYS A 188 -21.45 -7.30 -8.56
CA LYS A 188 -20.07 -6.91 -8.18
C LYS A 188 -19.81 -5.42 -8.47
N LEU A 189 -20.28 -4.93 -9.61
CA LEU A 189 -20.14 -3.53 -10.01
C LEU A 189 -21.06 -2.65 -9.17
N ARG A 190 -22.32 -3.04 -8.98
CA ARG A 190 -23.27 -2.36 -8.08
C ARG A 190 -22.71 -2.20 -6.66
N ASN A 191 -22.09 -3.26 -6.13
CA ASN A 191 -21.47 -3.23 -4.80
C ASN A 191 -20.30 -2.24 -4.71
N THR A 192 -19.51 -2.07 -5.77
CA THR A 192 -18.44 -1.06 -5.75
C THR A 192 -19.02 0.35 -5.86
N ALA A 193 -20.06 0.50 -6.68
CA ALA A 193 -20.71 1.77 -6.91
C ALA A 193 -21.43 2.29 -5.66
N ILE A 194 -22.09 1.41 -4.90
CA ILE A 194 -22.73 1.80 -3.64
C ILE A 194 -21.71 2.23 -2.58
N ILE A 195 -20.51 1.63 -2.53
CA ILE A 195 -19.43 2.08 -1.64
C ILE A 195 -18.99 3.49 -1.98
N ALA A 196 -18.82 3.79 -3.27
CA ALA A 196 -18.48 5.13 -3.71
C ALA A 196 -19.58 6.14 -3.34
N ALA A 197 -20.84 5.83 -3.63
CA ALA A 197 -21.97 6.69 -3.27
C ALA A 197 -22.06 6.95 -1.75
N LEU A 198 -21.89 5.90 -0.93
CA LEU A 198 -21.85 5.99 0.53
C LEU A 198 -20.68 6.86 1.02
N ARG A 199 -19.47 6.63 0.51
CA ARG A 199 -18.27 7.38 0.91
C ARG A 199 -18.43 8.88 0.76
N PHE A 200 -19.07 9.33 -0.33
CA PHE A 200 -19.31 10.74 -0.61
C PHE A 200 -20.67 11.26 -0.11
N LYS A 201 -21.35 10.49 0.76
CA LYS A 201 -22.58 10.89 1.46
C LYS A 201 -23.71 11.32 0.54
N LEU A 202 -23.89 10.60 -0.58
CA LEU A 202 -24.97 10.93 -1.50
C LEU A 202 -26.33 10.64 -0.86
N PRO A 203 -27.33 11.51 -1.05
CA PRO A 203 -28.70 11.20 -0.68
C PRO A 203 -29.12 9.86 -1.26
N GLU A 204 -29.90 9.09 -0.52
CA GLU A 204 -30.40 7.76 -0.92
C GLU A 204 -29.35 6.64 -1.04
N ALA A 205 -28.05 6.91 -0.88
CA ALA A 205 -27.03 5.86 -0.90
C ALA A 205 -27.24 4.84 0.23
N GLU A 206 -27.66 5.31 1.40
CA GLU A 206 -28.01 4.43 2.51
C GLU A 206 -29.20 3.52 2.19
N GLN A 207 -30.28 4.08 1.64
CA GLN A 207 -31.45 3.29 1.25
C GLN A 207 -31.10 2.28 0.14
N ALA A 208 -30.33 2.69 -0.87
CA ALA A 208 -29.89 1.79 -1.92
C ALA A 208 -29.00 0.64 -1.40
N TRP A 209 -28.23 0.87 -0.32
CA TRP A 209 -27.50 -0.19 0.36
C TRP A 209 -28.46 -1.16 1.08
N PHE A 210 -29.49 -0.65 1.77
CA PHE A 210 -30.51 -1.49 2.41
C PHE A 210 -31.26 -2.35 1.40
N ASP A 211 -31.69 -1.77 0.28
CA ASP A 211 -32.39 -2.50 -0.78
C ASP A 211 -31.52 -3.64 -1.34
N LEU A 212 -30.21 -3.40 -1.53
CA LEU A 212 -29.25 -4.42 -1.96
C LEU A 212 -29.03 -5.52 -0.90
N TYR A 213 -29.01 -5.16 0.38
CA TYR A 213 -28.75 -6.09 1.47
C TYR A 213 -29.96 -6.99 1.76
N GLU A 214 -31.16 -6.42 1.78
CA GLU A 214 -32.43 -7.14 1.99
C GLU A 214 -32.86 -7.93 0.74
N GLY A 215 -32.49 -7.46 -0.45
CA GLY A 215 -32.81 -8.14 -1.71
C GLY A 215 -32.07 -9.47 -1.95
N THR A 216 -31.27 -9.97 -1.00
CA THR A 216 -30.46 -11.18 -1.17
C THR A 216 -30.40 -12.02 0.11
N GLU A 217 -30.68 -13.32 0.00
CA GLU A 217 -30.45 -14.27 1.10
C GLU A 217 -29.06 -14.92 1.10
N LYS A 218 -28.25 -14.67 0.06
CA LYS A 218 -26.91 -15.24 -0.04
C LYS A 218 -25.98 -14.62 1.01
N PHE A 219 -25.57 -15.44 1.98
CA PHE A 219 -24.61 -15.05 3.02
C PHE A 219 -23.35 -14.37 2.47
N SER A 220 -22.77 -14.90 1.39
CA SER A 220 -21.57 -14.31 0.77
C SER A 220 -21.78 -12.90 0.24
N VAL A 221 -23.00 -12.56 -0.20
CA VAL A 221 -23.35 -11.22 -0.68
C VAL A 221 -23.58 -10.29 0.51
N LYS A 222 -24.37 -10.73 1.51
CA LYS A 222 -24.58 -9.99 2.77
C LYS A 222 -23.25 -9.65 3.44
N LEU A 223 -22.36 -10.64 3.61
CA LEU A 223 -21.03 -10.42 4.20
C LEU A 223 -20.18 -9.42 3.40
N ARG A 224 -20.20 -9.50 2.06
CA ARG A 224 -19.46 -8.56 1.20
C ARG A 224 -20.01 -7.15 1.35
N LEU A 225 -21.33 -6.96 1.39
CA LEU A 225 -21.98 -5.67 1.61
C LEU A 225 -21.68 -5.10 3.00
N SER A 226 -21.64 -5.95 4.04
CA SER A 226 -21.25 -5.54 5.41
C SER A 226 -19.81 -5.04 5.46
N TYR A 227 -18.85 -5.78 4.90
CA TYR A 227 -17.46 -5.32 4.83
C TYR A 227 -17.28 -4.09 3.95
N SER A 228 -18.08 -3.98 2.90
CA SER A 228 -18.10 -2.82 2.01
C SER A 228 -18.57 -1.57 2.76
N ALA A 229 -19.64 -1.67 3.56
CA ALA A 229 -20.07 -0.58 4.44
C ALA A 229 -18.99 -0.26 5.49
N LEU A 230 -18.43 -1.28 6.15
CA LEU A 230 -17.36 -1.10 7.13
C LEU A 230 -16.14 -0.38 6.53
N SER A 231 -15.83 -0.64 5.26
CA SER A 231 -14.71 0.00 4.55
C SER A 231 -14.81 1.53 4.46
N VAL A 232 -16.03 2.06 4.58
CA VAL A 232 -16.34 3.50 4.55
C VAL A 232 -16.97 3.99 5.87
N SER A 233 -16.91 3.21 6.94
CA SER A 233 -17.45 3.58 8.26
C SER A 233 -16.98 4.92 8.81
N PRO A 234 -15.75 5.43 8.53
CA PRO A 234 -15.35 6.77 8.97
C PRO A 234 -16.16 7.91 8.32
N PHE A 235 -16.88 7.63 7.24
CA PHE A 235 -17.53 8.64 6.39
C PHE A 235 -19.06 8.58 6.42
N ILE A 236 -19.66 7.55 7.01
CA ILE A 236 -21.11 7.34 6.99
C ILE A 236 -21.70 7.28 8.39
N GLY A 237 -23.00 7.52 8.51
CA GLY A 237 -23.73 7.47 9.78
C GLY A 237 -23.91 6.04 10.32
N PRO A 238 -24.45 5.90 11.54
CA PRO A 238 -24.53 4.62 12.24
C PRO A 238 -25.64 3.70 11.73
N ALA A 239 -26.62 4.18 10.96
CA ALA A 239 -27.86 3.45 10.67
C ALA A 239 -27.64 2.08 10.01
N ILE A 240 -26.76 1.99 9.00
CA ILE A 240 -26.37 0.71 8.39
C ILE A 240 -25.80 -0.24 9.45
N PHE A 241 -24.93 0.27 10.32
CA PHE A 241 -24.25 -0.52 11.33
C PHE A 241 -25.16 -0.95 12.48
N GLU A 242 -26.15 -0.13 12.84
CA GLU A 242 -27.21 -0.49 13.78
C GLU A 242 -28.04 -1.65 13.26
N HIS A 243 -28.37 -1.63 11.96
CA HIS A 243 -29.04 -2.76 11.33
C HIS A 243 -28.16 -4.03 11.36
N LEU A 244 -26.89 -3.93 10.95
CA LEU A 244 -25.96 -5.07 10.96
C LEU A 244 -25.73 -5.64 12.38
N SER A 245 -25.71 -4.80 13.40
CA SER A 245 -25.51 -5.22 14.80
C SER A 245 -26.66 -6.09 15.37
N LYS A 246 -27.81 -6.11 14.69
CA LYS A 246 -28.97 -6.94 15.03
C LYS A 246 -28.96 -8.29 14.31
N SER A 247 -27.96 -8.56 13.47
CA SER A 247 -27.85 -9.83 12.75
C SER A 247 -27.63 -11.00 13.70
N ASP A 248 -28.27 -12.14 13.41
CA ASP A 248 -28.01 -13.41 14.09
C ASP A 248 -26.65 -14.01 13.69
N ILE A 249 -26.03 -13.52 12.63
CA ILE A 249 -24.72 -13.99 12.17
C ILE A 249 -23.63 -13.25 12.94
N SER A 250 -22.93 -13.96 13.83
CA SER A 250 -21.90 -13.40 14.73
C SER A 250 -20.89 -12.48 14.03
N LEU A 251 -20.35 -12.86 12.87
CA LEU A 251 -19.40 -12.02 12.13
C LEU A 251 -20.04 -10.72 11.61
N ILE A 252 -21.26 -10.79 11.07
CA ILE A 252 -21.97 -9.60 10.57
C ILE A 252 -22.36 -8.69 11.73
N LYS A 253 -22.81 -9.26 12.85
CA LYS A 253 -23.06 -8.54 14.08
C LYS A 253 -21.83 -7.79 14.57
N GLN A 254 -20.67 -8.45 14.61
CA GLN A 254 -19.43 -7.80 15.02
C GLN A 254 -19.02 -6.69 14.06
N ILE A 255 -19.17 -6.89 12.74
CA ILE A 255 -18.98 -5.82 11.74
C ILE A 255 -19.89 -4.61 12.04
N GLY A 256 -21.15 -4.87 12.38
CA GLY A 256 -22.10 -3.83 12.79
C GLY A 256 -21.66 -3.09 14.06
N MET A 257 -21.23 -3.80 15.09
CA MET A 257 -20.74 -3.19 16.33
C MET A 257 -19.51 -2.32 16.09
N THR A 258 -18.51 -2.84 15.36
CA THR A 258 -17.30 -2.09 15.00
C THR A 258 -17.59 -0.89 14.12
N GLY A 259 -18.42 -1.06 13.09
CA GLY A 259 -18.79 0.05 12.21
C GLY A 259 -19.55 1.15 12.93
N LYS A 260 -20.44 0.78 13.86
CA LYS A 260 -21.18 1.72 14.71
C LYS A 260 -20.22 2.54 15.57
N ALA A 261 -19.31 1.89 16.31
CA ALA A 261 -18.33 2.57 17.14
C ALA A 261 -17.47 3.56 16.35
N VAL A 262 -17.01 3.16 15.15
CA VAL A 262 -16.24 4.05 14.27
C VAL A 262 -17.08 5.23 13.77
N SER A 263 -18.30 4.98 13.30
CA SER A 263 -19.19 6.03 12.78
C SER A 263 -19.61 7.06 13.82
N LEU A 264 -19.73 6.64 15.09
CA LEU A 264 -20.09 7.48 16.23
C LEU A 264 -18.88 8.10 16.92
N GLN A 265 -17.66 7.77 16.50
CA GLN A 265 -16.42 8.17 17.19
C GLN A 265 -16.46 7.81 18.69
N SER A 266 -16.93 6.60 18.99
CA SER A 266 -17.07 6.13 20.38
C SER A 266 -15.72 5.85 21.04
N ASP A 267 -15.68 5.91 22.37
CA ASP A 267 -14.44 5.66 23.14
C ASP A 267 -13.98 4.18 23.05
N ASP A 268 -14.88 3.25 22.70
CA ASP A 268 -14.62 1.81 22.63
C ASP A 268 -14.18 1.32 21.23
N ILE A 269 -13.77 2.22 20.32
CA ILE A 269 -13.35 1.84 18.95
C ILE A 269 -12.28 0.75 18.97
N ALA A 270 -11.21 0.92 19.74
CA ALA A 270 -10.13 -0.07 19.80
C ALA A 270 -10.66 -1.45 20.21
N ASP A 271 -11.49 -1.51 21.24
CA ASP A 271 -12.07 -2.76 21.75
C ASP A 271 -12.94 -3.44 20.70
N GLN A 272 -13.81 -2.69 20.01
CA GLN A 272 -14.67 -3.25 18.96
C GLN A 272 -13.88 -3.73 17.74
N VAL A 273 -12.79 -3.05 17.40
CA VAL A 273 -11.89 -3.48 16.31
C VAL A 273 -11.10 -4.73 16.72
N ILE A 274 -10.62 -4.80 17.96
CA ILE A 274 -9.93 -5.98 18.50
C ILE A 274 -10.88 -7.19 18.52
N ALA A 275 -12.11 -7.02 19.00
CA ALA A 275 -13.12 -8.08 18.94
C ALA A 275 -13.41 -8.54 17.50
N LEU A 276 -13.38 -7.62 16.52
CA LEU A 276 -13.49 -7.98 15.11
C LEU A 276 -12.26 -8.75 14.60
N ILE A 277 -11.04 -8.40 15.03
CA ILE A 277 -9.80 -9.14 14.72
C ILE A 277 -9.88 -10.57 15.27
N GLU A 278 -10.45 -10.75 16.47
CA GLU A 278 -10.61 -12.06 17.12
C GLU A 278 -11.55 -13.02 16.38
N THR A 279 -12.39 -12.51 15.47
CA THR A 279 -13.16 -13.37 14.53
C THR A 279 -12.27 -14.16 13.57
N GLN A 280 -10.97 -13.82 13.49
CA GLN A 280 -9.96 -14.40 12.62
C GLN A 280 -10.33 -14.39 11.13
N HIS A 281 -11.20 -13.47 10.69
CA HIS A 281 -11.55 -13.32 9.30
C HIS A 281 -10.54 -12.40 8.58
N ASN A 282 -10.00 -12.83 7.43
CA ASN A 282 -8.94 -12.07 6.74
C ASN A 282 -9.37 -10.66 6.31
N LEU A 283 -10.63 -10.49 5.88
CA LEU A 283 -11.14 -9.15 5.53
C LEU A 283 -11.22 -8.22 6.74
N ALA A 284 -11.45 -8.74 7.95
CA ALA A 284 -11.47 -7.95 9.17
C ALA A 284 -10.10 -7.38 9.50
N ILE A 285 -9.05 -8.21 9.44
CA ILE A 285 -7.68 -7.76 9.77
C ILE A 285 -7.12 -6.82 8.71
N ASN A 286 -7.35 -7.11 7.42
CA ASN A 286 -6.97 -6.18 6.34
C ASN A 286 -7.65 -4.81 6.50
N TRP A 287 -8.93 -4.80 6.88
CA TRP A 287 -9.64 -3.57 7.17
C TRP A 287 -9.07 -2.87 8.41
N ALA A 288 -8.87 -3.59 9.52
CA ALA A 288 -8.37 -3.03 10.78
C ALA A 288 -6.98 -2.42 10.61
N GLN A 289 -6.09 -3.08 9.87
CA GLN A 289 -4.77 -2.55 9.56
C GLN A 289 -4.86 -1.27 8.73
N ARG A 290 -5.73 -1.23 7.71
CA ARG A 290 -5.94 -0.01 6.92
C ARG A 290 -6.53 1.12 7.78
N TYR A 291 -7.53 0.81 8.61
CA TYR A 291 -8.16 1.77 9.50
C TYR A 291 -7.17 2.37 10.51
N ALA A 292 -6.36 1.55 11.15
CA ALA A 292 -5.28 2.00 12.04
C ALA A 292 -4.24 2.88 11.32
N ARG A 293 -3.97 2.62 10.04
CA ARG A 293 -3.03 3.42 9.26
C ARG A 293 -3.57 4.78 8.83
N GLU A 294 -4.81 4.82 8.37
CA GLU A 294 -5.35 5.96 7.63
C GLU A 294 -6.32 6.83 8.44
N TYR A 295 -7.06 6.28 9.42
CA TYR A 295 -8.21 6.97 10.01
C TYR A 295 -8.24 6.99 11.53
N ALA A 296 -7.68 5.99 12.21
CA ALA A 296 -7.72 5.91 13.67
C ALA A 296 -6.89 7.04 14.32
N SER A 297 -7.31 7.49 15.51
CA SER A 297 -6.47 8.32 16.36
C SER A 297 -5.18 7.56 16.74
N PRO A 298 -4.08 8.26 17.10
CA PRO A 298 -2.83 7.60 17.47
C PRO A 298 -2.99 6.48 18.51
N ASP A 299 -3.73 6.74 19.59
CA ASP A 299 -3.97 5.76 20.66
C ASP A 299 -4.73 4.52 20.15
N ASN A 300 -5.83 4.74 19.42
CA ASN A 300 -6.60 3.64 18.83
C ASN A 300 -5.77 2.86 17.80
N ALA A 301 -5.00 3.54 16.96
CA ALA A 301 -4.14 2.90 15.97
C ALA A 301 -3.12 1.97 16.65
N ASN A 302 -2.49 2.46 17.71
CA ASN A 302 -1.51 1.70 18.49
C ASN A 302 -2.13 0.44 19.12
N MET A 303 -3.30 0.57 19.78
CA MET A 303 -4.02 -0.56 20.37
C MET A 303 -4.46 -1.59 19.31
N ILE A 304 -4.97 -1.12 18.17
CA ILE A 304 -5.41 -1.99 17.07
C ILE A 304 -4.22 -2.76 16.46
N LEU A 305 -3.11 -2.07 16.18
CA LEU A 305 -1.90 -2.70 15.64
C LEU A 305 -1.34 -3.73 16.61
N LEU A 306 -1.32 -3.44 17.91
CA LEU A 306 -0.95 -4.40 18.94
C LEU A 306 -1.89 -5.61 18.97
N GLY A 307 -3.21 -5.38 18.85
CA GLY A 307 -4.20 -6.44 18.72
C GLY A 307 -3.97 -7.35 17.51
N ILE A 308 -3.58 -6.79 16.36
CA ILE A 308 -3.20 -7.56 15.17
C ILE A 308 -1.94 -8.40 15.43
N ILE A 309 -0.91 -7.82 16.04
CA ILE A 309 0.34 -8.53 16.37
C ILE A 309 0.05 -9.74 17.25
N LEU A 310 -0.72 -9.54 18.33
CA LEU A 310 -1.05 -10.57 19.31
C LEU A 310 -2.10 -11.59 18.80
N SER A 311 -2.83 -11.27 17.73
CA SER A 311 -3.80 -12.20 17.14
C SER A 311 -3.17 -13.52 16.65
N TYR A 312 -1.86 -13.51 16.36
CA TYR A 312 -1.10 -14.72 16.01
C TYR A 312 -1.16 -15.79 17.11
N GLU A 313 -1.06 -15.41 18.39
CA GLU A 313 -1.06 -16.36 19.51
C GLU A 313 -2.43 -17.05 19.69
N LYS A 314 -3.51 -16.41 19.23
CA LYS A 314 -4.88 -16.95 19.26
C LYS A 314 -5.25 -17.67 17.95
N ALA A 315 -4.38 -17.66 16.94
CA ALA A 315 -4.71 -18.15 15.60
C ALA A 315 -4.87 -19.67 15.56
N ASN A 316 -5.89 -20.15 14.86
CA ASN A 316 -5.97 -21.57 14.49
C ASN A 316 -4.89 -21.94 13.45
N GLU A 317 -4.60 -23.23 13.29
CA GLU A 317 -3.54 -23.71 12.39
C GLU A 317 -3.71 -23.21 10.95
N LYS A 318 -4.94 -23.18 10.45
CA LYS A 318 -5.26 -22.74 9.08
C LYS A 318 -4.92 -21.27 8.83
N ASN A 319 -5.11 -20.41 9.83
CA ASN A 319 -4.88 -18.97 9.71
C ASN A 319 -3.48 -18.55 10.16
N ARG A 320 -2.72 -19.43 10.79
CA ARG A 320 -1.48 -19.10 11.50
C ARG A 320 -0.42 -18.44 10.61
N GLU A 321 -0.26 -18.91 9.38
CA GLU A 321 0.69 -18.32 8.44
C GLU A 321 0.27 -16.92 7.99
N GLN A 322 -1.01 -16.71 7.70
CA GLN A 322 -1.51 -15.38 7.36
C GLN A 322 -1.36 -14.41 8.53
N ARG A 323 -1.70 -14.84 9.75
CA ARG A 323 -1.56 -14.01 10.96
C ARG A 323 -0.10 -13.64 11.23
N LEU A 324 0.83 -14.53 10.90
CA LEU A 324 2.26 -14.21 10.97
C LEU A 324 2.62 -13.06 10.04
N LEU A 325 2.12 -13.07 8.79
CA LEU A 325 2.33 -11.98 7.83
C LEU A 325 1.67 -10.67 8.29
N ASP A 326 0.48 -10.76 8.89
CA ASP A 326 -0.22 -9.59 9.43
C ASP A 326 0.57 -9.00 10.62
N SER A 327 1.12 -9.83 11.51
CA SER A 327 2.00 -9.38 12.60
C SER A 327 3.24 -8.68 12.08
N VAL A 328 3.89 -9.18 11.01
CA VAL A 328 5.03 -8.49 10.37
C VAL A 328 4.64 -7.07 9.94
N ALA A 329 3.51 -6.94 9.23
CA ALA A 329 3.08 -5.67 8.68
C ALA A 329 2.56 -4.70 9.78
N ALA A 330 1.96 -5.23 10.84
CA ALA A 330 1.51 -4.45 12.00
C ALA A 330 2.70 -3.98 12.86
N SER A 331 3.70 -4.81 13.11
CA SER A 331 4.93 -4.41 13.81
C SER A 331 5.70 -3.32 13.07
N GLN A 332 5.80 -3.44 11.74
CA GLN A 332 6.35 -2.36 10.90
C GLN A 332 5.53 -1.06 11.08
N SER A 333 4.21 -1.15 10.92
CA SER A 333 3.34 0.04 10.97
C SER A 333 3.34 0.71 12.35
N LEU A 334 3.46 -0.08 13.43
CA LEU A 334 3.53 0.43 14.80
C LEU A 334 4.82 1.21 15.01
N TYR A 335 5.97 0.65 14.63
CA TYR A 335 7.25 1.34 14.75
C TYR A 335 7.37 2.56 13.83
N ASP A 336 6.80 2.49 12.62
CA ASP A 336 6.79 3.61 11.67
C ASP A 336 5.96 4.80 12.21
N LYS A 337 4.93 4.56 13.02
CA LYS A 337 4.04 5.60 13.59
C LYS A 337 4.46 6.10 14.96
N ASP A 338 4.80 5.19 15.87
CA ASP A 338 5.10 5.50 17.27
C ASP A 338 6.30 4.66 17.74
N PRO A 339 7.54 5.10 17.42
CA PRO A 339 8.75 4.37 17.77
C PRO A 339 8.93 4.14 19.28
N GLU A 340 8.48 5.08 20.12
CA GLU A 340 8.68 5.00 21.57
C GLU A 340 7.75 3.98 22.20
N LEU A 341 6.45 3.98 21.84
CA LEU A 341 5.55 2.92 22.26
C LEU A 341 5.98 1.56 21.66
N ALA A 342 6.36 1.52 20.39
CA ALA A 342 6.82 0.29 19.75
C ALA A 342 8.03 -0.31 20.50
N LYS A 343 8.99 0.52 20.92
CA LYS A 343 10.14 0.10 21.73
C LYS A 343 9.71 -0.55 23.04
N SER A 344 8.75 0.02 23.76
CA SER A 344 8.30 -0.55 25.02
C SER A 344 7.55 -1.87 24.81
N VAL A 345 6.49 -1.86 23.99
CA VAL A 345 5.58 -3.01 23.88
C VAL A 345 6.18 -4.18 23.09
N LEU A 346 6.93 -3.92 22.01
CA LEU A 346 7.51 -5.01 21.21
C LEU A 346 8.68 -5.70 21.93
N THR A 347 9.45 -4.93 22.73
CA THR A 347 10.50 -5.50 23.57
C THR A 347 9.91 -6.37 24.67
N GLU A 348 8.82 -5.94 25.31
CA GLU A 348 8.11 -6.74 26.31
C GLU A 348 7.61 -8.06 25.70
N ILE A 349 6.94 -7.99 24.54
CA ILE A 349 6.48 -9.20 23.83
C ILE A 349 7.64 -10.11 23.45
N ALA A 350 8.73 -9.57 22.91
CA ALA A 350 9.89 -10.37 22.50
C ALA A 350 10.58 -11.04 23.69
N ASN A 351 10.61 -10.39 24.86
CA ASN A 351 11.23 -10.90 26.08
C ASN A 351 10.34 -11.84 26.89
N ASP A 352 9.01 -11.81 26.72
CA ASP A 352 8.11 -12.73 27.44
C ASP A 352 8.44 -14.19 27.09
N PRO A 353 8.81 -15.05 28.07
CA PRO A 353 9.12 -16.46 27.84
C PRO A 353 7.99 -17.25 27.17
N LYS A 354 6.73 -16.82 27.31
CA LYS A 354 5.55 -17.48 26.75
C LYS A 354 5.33 -17.15 25.26
N THR A 355 5.87 -16.04 24.76
CA THR A 355 5.73 -15.64 23.35
C THR A 355 6.29 -16.70 22.41
N HIS A 356 5.52 -17.10 21.42
CA HIS A 356 5.95 -18.09 20.45
C HIS A 356 7.10 -17.54 19.58
N PHE A 357 8.17 -18.32 19.36
CA PHE A 357 9.38 -17.83 18.67
C PHE A 357 9.11 -17.23 17.28
N ARG A 358 8.14 -17.78 16.52
CA ARG A 358 7.71 -17.21 15.23
C ARG A 358 7.13 -15.81 15.35
N LEU A 359 6.41 -15.48 16.43
CA LEU A 359 5.92 -14.11 16.63
C LEU A 359 7.10 -13.16 16.84
N THR A 360 8.11 -13.57 17.60
CA THR A 360 9.36 -12.80 17.71
C THR A 360 10.01 -12.60 16.34
N GLN A 361 10.11 -13.65 15.51
CA GLN A 361 10.62 -13.52 14.13
C GLN A 361 9.78 -12.54 13.29
N ALA A 362 8.45 -12.58 13.42
CA ALA A 362 7.55 -11.67 12.71
C ALA A 362 7.79 -10.22 13.09
N ILE A 363 7.91 -9.94 14.40
CA ILE A 363 8.24 -8.62 14.93
C ILE A 363 9.59 -8.15 14.36
N MET A 364 10.63 -8.99 14.44
CA MET A 364 11.96 -8.68 13.92
C MET A 364 11.96 -8.41 12.43
N LEU A 365 11.19 -9.17 11.64
CA LEU A 365 11.05 -8.95 10.21
C LEU A 365 10.29 -7.65 9.90
N GLY A 366 9.29 -7.29 10.71
CA GLY A 366 8.59 -6.01 10.62
C GLY A 366 9.53 -4.84 10.88
N LEU A 367 10.39 -4.95 11.90
CA LEU A 367 11.44 -3.97 12.19
C LEU A 367 12.49 -3.87 11.08
N VAL A 368 12.92 -5.00 10.49
CA VAL A 368 13.77 -4.99 9.29
C VAL A 368 13.09 -4.28 8.11
N ARG A 369 11.76 -4.26 8.01
CA ARG A 369 11.06 -3.54 6.93
C ARG A 369 10.81 -2.08 7.23
N SER A 370 10.83 -1.70 8.51
CA SER A 370 10.67 -0.30 8.93
C SER A 370 11.81 0.56 8.40
N ARG A 371 11.46 1.80 8.07
CA ARG A 371 12.38 2.83 7.55
C ARG A 371 12.82 3.81 8.62
N ASN A 372 12.18 3.80 9.79
CA ASN A 372 12.52 4.71 10.87
C ASN A 372 13.86 4.31 11.51
N PRO A 373 14.73 5.29 11.84
CA PRO A 373 15.97 5.01 12.54
C PRO A 373 15.72 4.59 14.01
N GLY A 374 16.78 4.10 14.66
CA GLY A 374 16.77 3.82 16.11
C GLY A 374 16.23 2.44 16.47
N ILE A 375 16.07 1.55 15.49
CA ILE A 375 15.57 0.18 15.71
C ILE A 375 16.60 -0.64 16.50
N SER A 376 17.89 -0.36 16.32
CA SER A 376 18.96 -1.06 17.04
C SER A 376 18.84 -0.93 18.55
N SER A 377 18.31 0.19 19.09
CA SER A 377 18.11 0.34 20.53
C SER A 377 17.04 -0.61 21.08
N LEU A 378 16.00 -0.91 20.30
CA LEU A 378 14.97 -1.91 20.65
C LEU A 378 15.60 -3.30 20.67
N VAL A 379 16.32 -3.65 19.61
CA VAL A 379 16.98 -4.95 19.44
C VAL A 379 18.02 -5.21 20.53
N GLN A 380 18.70 -4.18 21.03
CA GLN A 380 19.64 -4.31 22.15
C GLN A 380 18.96 -4.64 23.49
N GLN A 381 17.68 -4.32 23.67
CA GLN A 381 16.92 -4.59 24.90
C GLN A 381 16.28 -5.99 24.91
N ILE A 382 16.35 -6.72 23.80
CA ILE A 382 15.91 -8.13 23.74
C ILE A 382 17.00 -8.99 24.39
N SER A 383 16.64 -9.59 25.53
CA SER A 383 17.54 -10.34 26.41
C SER A 383 18.00 -11.68 25.82
N SER A 384 17.13 -12.36 25.06
CA SER A 384 17.46 -13.62 24.40
C SER A 384 16.58 -13.84 23.17
N TYR A 385 17.19 -14.36 22.10
CA TYR A 385 16.48 -14.72 20.88
C TYR A 385 16.10 -16.20 20.92
N LYS A 386 14.81 -16.50 20.73
CA LYS A 386 14.29 -17.88 20.76
C LYS A 386 14.54 -18.66 19.46
N SER A 387 15.14 -18.04 18.45
CA SER A 387 15.46 -18.69 17.17
C SER A 387 16.68 -18.03 16.50
N ALA A 388 17.44 -18.84 15.75
CA ALA A 388 18.59 -18.36 14.98
C ALA A 388 18.20 -17.33 13.90
N GLU A 389 17.00 -17.45 13.32
CA GLU A 389 16.50 -16.47 12.36
C GLU A 389 16.26 -15.10 13.02
N ALA A 390 15.67 -15.06 14.22
CA ALA A 390 15.47 -13.80 14.95
C ALA A 390 16.81 -13.14 15.33
N GLU A 391 17.81 -13.94 15.72
CA GLU A 391 19.17 -13.47 15.98
C GLU A 391 19.83 -12.93 14.70
N SER A 392 19.65 -13.61 13.56
CA SER A 392 20.15 -13.14 12.26
C SER A 392 19.49 -11.83 11.83
N LEU A 393 18.18 -11.66 12.05
CA LEU A 393 17.45 -10.41 11.79
C LEU A 393 17.93 -9.29 12.72
N ALA A 394 18.18 -9.58 14.00
CA ALA A 394 18.74 -8.64 14.95
C ALA A 394 20.13 -8.13 14.52
N LEU A 395 21.00 -9.06 14.10
CA LEU A 395 22.32 -8.73 13.57
C LEU A 395 22.22 -7.87 12.31
N LEU A 396 21.28 -8.18 11.40
CA LEU A 396 21.05 -7.38 10.21
C LEU A 396 20.60 -5.95 10.53
N ILE A 397 19.72 -5.76 11.51
CA ILE A 397 19.29 -4.43 11.98
C ILE A 397 20.49 -3.64 12.53
N LYS A 398 21.30 -4.25 13.41
CA LYS A 398 22.50 -3.62 13.97
C LYS A 398 23.47 -3.19 12.87
N ALA A 399 23.73 -4.09 11.92
CA ALA A 399 24.61 -3.83 10.79
C ALA A 399 24.10 -2.69 9.91
N ARG A 400 22.79 -2.66 9.62
CA ARG A 400 22.16 -1.62 8.81
C ARG A 400 22.26 -0.23 9.44
N GLU A 401 22.06 -0.13 10.75
CA GLU A 401 22.20 1.14 11.48
C GLU A 401 23.65 1.50 11.83
N SER A 402 24.62 0.86 11.17
CA SER A 402 26.06 1.12 11.33
C SER A 402 26.55 1.00 12.78
N GLN A 403 25.90 0.17 13.59
CA GLN A 403 26.34 -0.10 14.96
C GLN A 403 27.66 -0.90 14.94
N PRO A 404 28.62 -0.65 15.83
CA PRO A 404 29.83 -1.45 15.89
C PRO A 404 29.50 -2.94 16.07
N LEU A 405 30.08 -3.79 15.22
CA LEU A 405 29.97 -5.24 15.31
C LEU A 405 31.25 -5.81 15.91
N ASP A 406 31.11 -6.68 16.90
CA ASP A 406 32.26 -7.45 17.39
C ASP A 406 32.71 -8.51 16.37
N ARG A 407 33.84 -9.16 16.64
CA ARG A 407 34.40 -10.17 15.74
C ARG A 407 33.44 -11.34 15.49
N LYS A 408 32.73 -11.80 16.53
CA LYS A 408 31.81 -12.93 16.42
C LYS A 408 30.60 -12.54 15.57
N GLN A 409 30.04 -11.36 15.80
CA GLN A 409 28.94 -10.79 15.02
C GLN A 409 29.33 -10.60 13.55
N LEU A 410 30.56 -10.15 13.28
CA LEU A 410 31.04 -10.04 11.89
C LEU A 410 31.22 -11.41 11.22
N GLU A 411 31.71 -12.41 11.96
CA GLU A 411 31.81 -13.80 11.48
C GLU A 411 30.42 -14.40 11.20
N GLU A 412 29.44 -14.18 12.08
CA GLU A 412 28.03 -14.56 11.91
C GLU A 412 27.39 -13.86 10.71
N LEU A 413 27.63 -12.56 10.52
CA LEU A 413 27.16 -11.83 9.35
C LEU A 413 27.74 -12.45 8.07
N GLY A 414 29.02 -12.80 8.07
CA GLY A 414 29.65 -13.53 6.96
C GLY A 414 29.10 -14.94 6.74
N LEU A 415 28.59 -15.62 7.78
CA LEU A 415 27.88 -16.89 7.64
C LEU A 415 26.50 -16.71 7.00
N ILE A 416 25.75 -15.66 7.38
CA ILE A 416 24.46 -15.31 6.74
C ILE A 416 24.65 -15.15 5.22
N VAL A 417 25.69 -14.41 4.82
CA VAL A 417 26.05 -14.18 3.40
C VAL A 417 26.30 -15.49 2.64
N ARG A 418 26.96 -16.45 3.29
CA ARG A 418 27.27 -17.78 2.71
C ARG A 418 26.10 -18.75 2.75
N GLY A 419 24.93 -18.32 3.25
CA GLY A 419 23.73 -19.16 3.34
C GLY A 419 23.63 -20.01 4.60
N GLY A 420 24.42 -19.72 5.63
CA GLY A 420 24.34 -20.39 6.94
C GLY A 420 23.13 -20.00 7.80
N SER A 421 22.20 -19.21 7.26
CA SER A 421 20.98 -18.78 7.95
C SER A 421 19.74 -19.12 7.13
N GLU A 422 18.59 -19.21 7.80
CA GLU A 422 17.28 -19.43 7.16
C GLU A 422 16.72 -18.15 6.50
N LEU A 423 17.49 -17.05 6.48
CA LEU A 423 17.06 -15.80 5.86
C LEU A 423 16.83 -15.95 4.36
N ARG A 424 15.73 -15.35 3.90
CA ARG A 424 15.40 -15.26 2.47
C ARG A 424 16.53 -14.58 1.69
N GLU A 425 16.66 -14.95 0.41
CA GLU A 425 17.69 -14.44 -0.49
C GLU A 425 17.79 -12.91 -0.53
N SER A 426 16.66 -12.21 -0.51
CA SER A 426 16.60 -10.74 -0.46
C SER A 426 17.35 -10.16 0.75
N LEU A 427 17.21 -10.76 1.92
CA LEU A 427 17.87 -10.32 3.16
C LEU A 427 19.34 -10.75 3.19
N ARG A 428 19.67 -11.91 2.61
CA ARG A 428 21.07 -12.34 2.46
C ARG A 428 21.88 -11.40 1.57
N ILE A 429 21.26 -10.86 0.51
CA ILE A 429 21.90 -9.85 -0.33
C ILE A 429 22.14 -8.54 0.43
N GLN A 430 21.17 -8.11 1.23
CA GLN A 430 21.37 -6.96 2.12
C GLN A 430 22.50 -7.20 3.12
N ALA A 431 22.54 -8.39 3.74
CA ALA A 431 23.63 -8.81 4.61
C ALA A 431 24.98 -8.81 3.89
N ALA A 432 25.03 -9.22 2.61
CA ALA A 432 26.26 -9.25 1.81
C ALA A 432 26.81 -7.85 1.58
N TRP A 433 25.95 -6.89 1.24
CA TRP A 433 26.34 -5.50 1.12
C TRP A 433 26.88 -4.95 2.44
N LEU A 434 26.15 -5.15 3.54
CA LEU A 434 26.55 -4.68 4.86
C LEU A 434 27.89 -5.31 5.29
N TYR A 435 28.08 -6.62 5.07
CA TYR A 435 29.36 -7.29 5.34
C TYR A 435 30.53 -6.66 4.58
N LEU A 436 30.33 -6.29 3.31
CA LEU A 436 31.34 -5.59 2.51
C LEU A 436 31.67 -4.20 3.10
N LYS A 437 30.69 -3.49 3.67
CA LYS A 437 30.94 -2.22 4.38
C LYS A 437 31.82 -2.42 5.61
N TYR A 438 31.44 -3.34 6.50
CA TYR A 438 32.20 -3.60 7.72
C TYR A 438 33.62 -4.11 7.44
N THR A 439 33.83 -4.80 6.31
CA THR A 439 35.15 -5.28 5.89
C THR A 439 35.92 -4.31 5.00
N GLN A 440 35.36 -3.12 4.71
CA GLN A 440 35.96 -2.10 3.83
C GLN A 440 36.28 -2.61 2.43
N GLN A 441 35.43 -3.50 1.90
CA GLN A 441 35.59 -4.11 0.58
C GLN A 441 34.57 -3.60 -0.45
N THR A 442 33.76 -2.59 -0.12
CA THR A 442 32.73 -2.04 -1.03
C THR A 442 33.32 -1.59 -2.36
N GLN A 443 34.39 -0.80 -2.35
CA GLN A 443 35.05 -0.33 -3.58
C GLN A 443 35.55 -1.48 -4.47
N LYS A 444 36.16 -2.51 -3.87
CA LYS A 444 36.64 -3.69 -4.61
C LYS A 444 35.48 -4.48 -5.22
N ALA A 445 34.40 -4.64 -4.45
CA ALA A 445 33.20 -5.33 -4.92
C ALA A 445 32.50 -4.56 -6.05
N ILE A 446 32.36 -3.25 -5.92
CA ILE A 446 31.83 -2.37 -6.98
C ILE A 446 32.68 -2.51 -8.24
N ALA A 447 34.01 -2.35 -8.13
CA ALA A 447 34.91 -2.49 -9.27
C ALA A 447 34.78 -3.86 -9.96
N ALA A 448 34.64 -4.94 -9.20
CA ALA A 448 34.47 -6.28 -9.74
C ALA A 448 33.13 -6.49 -10.47
N VAL A 449 32.07 -5.82 -10.03
CA VAL A 449 30.75 -5.84 -10.69
C VAL A 449 30.79 -5.00 -11.96
N LEU A 450 31.39 -3.82 -11.92
CA LEU A 450 31.47 -2.89 -13.05
C LEU A 450 32.45 -3.32 -14.15
N ALA A 451 33.39 -4.21 -13.85
CA ALA A 451 34.33 -4.76 -14.83
C ALA A 451 33.74 -5.90 -15.69
N ARG A 452 32.49 -6.30 -15.42
CA ARG A 452 31.74 -7.29 -16.20
C ARG A 452 30.73 -6.60 -17.10
#